data_AF-A0A087UXR8-F1
#
_entry.id   AF-A0A087UXR8-F1
#
_cell.length_a   1.000
_cell.length_b   1.000
_cell.length_c   1.000
_cell.angle_alpha   90.00
_cell.angle_beta   90.00
_cell.angle_gamma   90.00
#
_symmetry.space_group_name_H-M   'P 1'
#
loop_
_entity.id
_entity.type
_entity.pdbx_description
1 polymer ?
#
loop_
_entity_poly.entity_id
_entity_poly.type
_entity_poly.pdbx_seq_one_letter_code
_entity_poly.pdbx_strand_id
1 'polypeptide(L)' 'MSEEQYIKYCEDIVKTSSWGGHVEIQALSNICGKPMEVIQAEGPSVIAGDEHDSPRLIISYHRHVYGLGEHYNSVVPAAC' A
#
# COMPACT_ATOMS: atom_id res chain seq x y z
N MET A 1 3.72 18.46 -8.80
CA MET A 1 2.93 18.90 -7.63
C MET A 1 3.65 20.10 -7.02
N SER A 2 2.96 21.20 -6.75
CA SER A 2 3.53 22.31 -5.99
C SER A 2 3.64 21.96 -4.50
N GLU A 3 4.39 22.75 -3.73
CA GLU A 3 4.52 22.57 -2.28
C GLU A 3 3.17 22.66 -1.56
N GLU A 4 2.33 23.62 -1.95
CA GLU A 4 0.99 23.77 -1.38
C GLU A 4 0.10 22.55 -1.65
N GLN A 5 0.17 21.99 -2.87
CA GLN A 5 -0.57 20.77 -3.22
C GLN A 5 -0.06 19.55 -2.43
N TYR A 6 1.25 19.46 -2.20
CA TYR A 6 1.84 18.40 -1.38
C TYR A 6 1.37 18.46 0.07
N ILE A 7 1.44 19.65 0.69
CA ILE A 7 1.01 19.85 2.07
C ILE A 7 -0.47 19.48 2.20
N LYS A 8 -1.32 19.98 1.28
CA LYS A 8 -2.73 19.64 1.26
C LYS A 8 -2.97 18.13 1.13
N TYR A 9 -2.25 17.44 0.25
CA TYR A 9 -2.34 15.99 0.13
C TYR A 9 -2.04 15.27 1.44
N CYS A 10 -0.94 15.64 2.11
CA CYS A 10 -0.59 15.06 3.41
C CYS A 10 -1.66 15.36 4.47
N GLU A 11 -2.22 16.57 4.49
CA GLU A 11 -3.31 16.92 5.39
C GLU A 11 -4.57 16.10 5.13
N ASP A 12 -4.95 15.92 3.85
CA ASP A 12 -6.12 15.14 3.46
C ASP A 12 -5.96 13.67 3.87
N ILE A 13 -4.78 13.07 3.63
CA ILE A 13 -4.47 11.69 4.06
C ILE A 13 -4.58 11.52 5.59
N VAL A 14 -4.14 12.51 6.37
CA VAL A 14 -4.16 12.42 7.84
C VAL A 14 -5.53 12.72 8.44
N LYS A 15 -6.25 13.69 7.88
CA LYS A 15 -7.45 14.28 8.51
C LYS A 15 -8.76 13.72 7.96
N THR A 16 -8.73 12.97 6.86
CA THR A 16 -9.94 12.48 6.18
C THR A 16 -9.91 10.98 5.94
N SER A 17 -11.02 10.42 5.44
CA SER A 17 -11.10 9.02 4.98
C SER A 17 -10.61 8.84 3.54
N SER A 18 -9.60 9.61 3.14
CA SER A 18 -8.97 9.47 1.82
C SER A 18 -8.30 8.11 1.71
N TRP A 19 -8.47 7.48 0.55
CA TRP A 19 -7.84 6.18 0.27
C TRP A 19 -6.36 6.37 0.00
N GLY A 20 -5.53 5.56 0.66
CA GLY A 20 -4.10 5.45 0.35
C GLY A 20 -3.83 4.46 -0.77
N GLY A 21 -2.64 4.56 -1.37
CA GLY A 21 -2.19 3.68 -2.43
C GLY A 21 -0.69 3.41 -2.38
N HIS A 22 -0.07 3.28 -3.56
CA HIS A 22 1.34 2.92 -3.68
C HIS A 22 2.29 3.93 -3.00
N VAL A 23 1.97 5.23 -3.04
CA VAL A 23 2.78 6.29 -2.41
C VAL A 23 2.84 6.10 -0.89
N GLU A 24 1.70 5.83 -0.25
CA GLU A 24 1.64 5.58 1.19
C GLU A 24 2.34 4.28 1.55
N ILE A 25 2.18 3.22 0.74
CA ILE A 25 2.87 1.94 0.94
C ILE A 25 4.38 2.12 0.85
N GLN A 26 4.88 2.91 -0.10
CA GLN A 26 6.31 3.23 -0.21
C GLN A 26 6.82 4.02 0.99
N ALA A 27 6.07 5.04 1.44
CA ALA A 27 6.42 5.80 2.63
C ALA A 27 6.46 4.92 3.88
N LEU A 28 5.47 4.04 4.06
CA LEU A 28 5.39 3.10 5.18
C LEU A 28 6.50 2.05 5.14
N SER A 29 6.83 1.52 3.96
CA SER A 29 7.96 0.61 3.76
C SER A 29 9.27 1.22 4.28
N ASN A 30 9.55 2.46 3.87
CA ASN A 30 10.73 3.21 4.28
C ASN A 30 10.77 3.49 5.80
N ILE A 31 9.63 3.89 6.39
CA ILE A 31 9.54 4.19 7.83
C ILE A 31 9.71 2.92 8.67
N CYS A 32 9.10 1.81 8.23
CA CYS A 32 9.18 0.53 8.91
C CYS A 32 10.49 -0.22 8.66
N GLY A 33 11.25 0.18 7.63
CA GLY A 33 12.45 -0.54 7.19
C GLY A 33 12.16 -1.96 6.72
N LYS A 34 11.01 -2.18 6.09
CA LYS A 34 10.56 -3.52 5.67
C LYS A 34 9.96 -3.47 4.27
N PRO A 35 10.32 -4.40 3.38
CA PRO A 35 9.71 -4.45 2.06
C PRO A 35 8.23 -4.81 2.18
N MET A 36 7.38 -4.19 1.36
CA MET A 36 5.95 -4.44 1.30
C MET A 36 5.56 -4.91 -0.10
N GLU A 37 4.98 -6.10 -0.22
CA GLU A 37 4.54 -6.69 -1.48
C GLU A 37 3.02 -6.63 -1.62
N VAL A 38 2.57 -5.97 -2.69
CA VAL A 38 1.16 -5.87 -3.08
C VAL A 38 0.88 -6.94 -4.12
N ILE A 39 0.14 -7.98 -3.73
CA ILE A 39 -0.36 -9.00 -4.64
C ILE A 39 -1.67 -8.52 -5.25
N GLN A 40 -1.79 -8.57 -6.57
CA GLN A 40 -2.99 -8.19 -7.31
C GLN A 40 -3.43 -9.32 -8.24
N ALA A 41 -4.72 -9.37 -8.57
CA ALA A 41 -5.28 -10.42 -9.43
C ALA A 41 -4.77 -10.33 -10.87
N GLU A 42 -4.47 -9.13 -11.36
CA GLU A 42 -4.02 -8.88 -12.73
C GLU A 42 -2.62 -8.27 -12.74
N GLY A 43 -1.70 -8.90 -13.46
CA GLY A 43 -0.33 -8.42 -13.61
C GLY A 43 0.60 -8.86 -12.45
N PRO A 44 1.87 -8.43 -12.49
CA PRO A 44 2.85 -8.79 -11.47
C PRO A 44 2.55 -8.10 -10.13
N SER A 45 3.02 -8.70 -9.03
CA SER A 45 3.06 -8.03 -7.73
C SER A 45 3.91 -6.76 -7.81
N VAL A 46 3.56 -5.77 -6.99
CA VAL A 46 4.36 -4.54 -6.82
C VAL A 46 5.06 -4.59 -5.47
N ILE A 47 6.36 -4.35 -5.44
CA ILE A 47 7.15 -4.38 -4.21
C ILE A 47 7.65 -2.97 -3.92
N ALA A 48 7.39 -2.48 -2.71
CA ALA A 48 7.87 -1.21 -2.19
C ALA A 48 8.98 -1.45 -1.17
N GLY A 49 10.11 -0.76 -1.31
CA GLY A 49 11.27 -0.88 -0.40
C GLY A 49 12.02 -2.20 -0.56
N ASP A 50 12.18 -2.70 -1.79
CA ASP A 50 12.88 -3.97 -2.09
C ASP A 50 14.38 -3.92 -1.70
N GLU A 51 14.91 -2.73 -1.40
CA GLU A 51 16.23 -2.54 -0.81
C GLU A 51 16.36 -3.01 0.65
N HIS A 52 15.24 -3.23 1.35
CA HIS A 52 15.24 -3.64 2.74
C HIS A 52 15.43 -5.15 2.88
N ASP A 53 16.50 -5.57 3.56
CA ASP A 53 16.79 -6.97 3.86
C ASP A 53 16.00 -7.45 5.10
N SER A 54 14.69 -7.57 4.93
CA SER A 54 13.77 -8.03 5.97
C SER A 54 12.61 -8.83 5.36
N PRO A 55 11.95 -9.71 6.14
CA PRO A 55 10.78 -10.42 5.66
C PRO A 55 9.71 -9.46 5.14
N ARG A 56 9.21 -9.74 3.93
CA ARG A 56 8.19 -8.94 3.26
C ARG A 56 6.87 -8.96 4.03
N LEU A 57 6.26 -7.79 4.20
CA LEU A 57 4.85 -7.70 4.55
C LEU A 57 4.02 -7.81 3.29
N ILE A 58 3.05 -8.72 3.27
CA ILE A 58 2.21 -8.96 2.10
C ILE A 58 0.85 -8.33 2.35
N ILE A 59 0.34 -7.63 1.34
CA ILE A 59 -1.04 -7.12 1.28
C ILE A 59 -1.66 -7.50 -0.07
N SER A 60 -2.96 -7.73 -0.07
CA SER A 60 -3.69 -8.11 -1.29
C SER A 60 -4.54 -6.96 -1.79
N TYR A 61 -4.46 -6.66 -3.08
CA TYR A 61 -5.20 -5.61 -3.75
C TYR A 61 -6.32 -6.18 -4.62
N HIS A 62 -7.51 -5.65 -4.41
CA HIS A 62 -8.76 -6.15 -4.98
C HIS A 62 -9.47 -5.03 -5.72
N ARG A 63 -9.66 -5.14 -7.04
CA ARG A 63 -10.30 -4.06 -7.83
C ARG A 63 -11.82 -4.17 -7.96
N HIS A 64 -12.35 -5.39 -7.84
CA HIS A 64 -13.74 -5.72 -8.19
C HIS A 64 -14.48 -6.49 -7.10
N VAL A 65 -13.94 -6.52 -5.87
CA VAL A 65 -14.53 -7.31 -4.80
C VAL A 65 -15.90 -6.71 -4.43
N TYR A 66 -16.95 -7.51 -4.64
CA TYR A 66 -18.37 -7.20 -4.35
C TYR A 66 -18.93 -5.92 -4.99
N GLY A 67 -18.34 -5.43 -6.09
CA GLY A 67 -18.77 -4.18 -6.73
C GLY A 67 -18.48 -2.91 -5.93
N LEU A 68 -17.69 -3.01 -4.85
CA LEU A 68 -17.33 -1.90 -3.96
C LEU A 68 -16.06 -1.15 -4.40
N GLY A 69 -15.43 -1.58 -5.50
CA GLY A 69 -14.24 -0.95 -6.05
C GLY A 69 -12.94 -1.48 -5.46
N GLU A 70 -11.94 -0.60 -5.41
CA GLU A 70 -10.56 -0.92 -5.08
C GLU A 70 -10.36 -1.06 -3.56
N HIS A 71 -9.71 -2.12 -3.09
CA HIS A 71 -9.50 -2.37 -1.67
C HIS A 71 -8.23 -3.16 -1.35
N TYR A 72 -7.62 -2.86 -0.20
CA TYR A 72 -6.47 -3.59 0.34
C TYR A 72 -6.88 -4.43 1.54
N ASN A 73 -6.52 -5.71 1.54
CA ASN A 73 -6.72 -6.61 2.67
C ASN A 73 -5.37 -7.10 3.23
N SER A 74 -5.30 -7.19 4.57
CA SER A 74 -4.23 -7.93 5.25
C SER A 74 -4.33 -9.42 4.92
N VAL A 75 -3.19 -10.09 4.78
CA VAL A 75 -3.13 -11.55 4.66
C VAL A 75 -2.44 -12.16 5.86
N VAL A 76 -2.74 -13.43 6.12
CA VAL A 76 -2.02 -14.25 7.10
C VAL A 76 -1.41 -15.46 6.39
N PRO A 77 -0.29 -16.00 6.88
CA PRO A 77 0.25 -17.25 6.36
C PRO A 77 -0.83 -18.35 6.39
N ALA A 78 -0.92 -19.13 5.33
CA ALA A 78 -1.78 -20.31 5.33
C ALA A 78 -1.31 -21.28 6.42
N ALA A 79 -2.24 -21.79 7.22
CA ALA A 79 -1.92 -22.85 8.18
C ALA A 79 -1.52 -24.11 7.39
N CYS A 80 -0.40 -24.71 7.79
CA CYS A 80 0.03 -26.01 7.28
C CYS A 80 -0.79 -27.14 7.90
#